data_AF-A0A8C6Z7R3-F1
#
_entry.id   AF-A0A8C6Z7R3-F1
#
_cell.length_a   1.000
_cell.length_b   1.000
_cell.length_c   1.000
_cell.angle_alpha   90.00
_cell.angle_beta   90.00
_cell.angle_gamma   90.00
#
_symmetry.space_group_name_H-M   'P 1'
#
loop_
_entity.id
_entity.type
_entity.pdbx_description
1 polymer ?
#
loop_
_entity_poly.entity_id
_entity_poly.type
_entity_poly.pdbx_seq_one_letter_code
_entity_poly.pdbx_strand_id
1 'polypeptide(L)'
;MAIEVEEVIKSRGSTVQDRDRSGEAGKTAPLSFPALVTAPSMGYAIAREPLLPPQPVSVTKREDGSITMENGVLAVCLDTMGRLTSLRLAHSDRESVPDGCPANQFVLFDDIPLYWDAWDVMDYHLETRKQVTTLLKPLEISQGGGLRGSASFSLRIGERSTLTQEIILDAMCPYLRFLTQVEWKEAHKFLKVEFPVQVRSTNATYEIQFGHLQRPTHWNTSWDWARFEVWTHKWMDLSEHGFGVALLNDSKYGASVHRNILSLSLLRAPKSPDATADIAHHQFTYAVMPHHGSFQDANVIQCAYNLNFPLHAVPAGSAPCSSWSAFSVSSSAVVLETVKQAEDRAEAVVVRLYEAHGSTAVAWLQTSLPVREAMLCDLLERPTAGSCVPLEHLSLCPAPLLPLGMP
;
A
#
# COMPACT_ATOMS: atom_id res chain seq x y z
N MET A 1 -7.96 4.77 9.71
CA MET A 1 -7.62 4.98 8.28
C MET A 1 -8.54 6.06 7.74
N ALA A 2 -8.04 6.98 6.90
CA ALA A 2 -8.91 7.91 6.18
C ALA A 2 -9.53 7.17 4.99
N ILE A 3 -10.85 7.26 4.84
CA ILE A 3 -11.59 6.59 3.76
C ILE A 3 -12.40 7.65 3.01
N GLU A 4 -12.60 7.47 1.71
CA GLU A 4 -13.55 8.32 0.98
C GLU A 4 -14.97 7.83 1.24
N VAL A 5 -15.86 8.75 1.60
CA VAL A 5 -17.27 8.50 1.86
C VAL A 5 -18.08 9.38 0.91
N GLU A 6 -18.97 8.77 0.14
CA GLU A 6 -19.93 9.51 -0.68
C GLU A 6 -21.05 10.09 0.18
N GLU A 7 -21.33 11.39 0.04
CA GLU A 7 -22.49 11.99 0.69
C GLU A 7 -23.77 11.59 -0.04
N VAL A 8 -24.61 10.77 0.60
CA VAL A 8 -26.00 10.59 0.16
C VAL A 8 -26.76 11.84 0.61
N ILE A 9 -26.84 12.84 -0.28
CA ILE A 9 -27.66 14.03 -0.06
C ILE A 9 -29.11 13.57 0.16
N LYS A 10 -29.54 13.47 1.42
CA LYS A 10 -30.96 13.43 1.75
C LYS A 10 -31.48 14.84 1.48
N SER A 11 -32.19 15.00 0.37
CA SER A 11 -33.02 16.16 0.09
C SER A 11 -34.02 16.35 1.24
N ARG A 12 -33.63 17.10 2.26
CA ARG A 12 -34.57 17.63 3.24
C ARG A 12 -35.38 18.69 2.52
N GLY A 13 -36.63 18.34 2.23
CA GLY A 13 -37.58 19.23 1.58
C GLY A 13 -37.71 20.56 2.32
N SER A 14 -37.37 21.63 1.63
CA SER A 14 -37.91 22.96 1.88
C SER A 14 -38.91 23.25 0.77
N THR A 15 -40.19 23.18 1.13
CA THR A 15 -41.31 23.59 0.29
C THR A 15 -41.21 25.10 0.03
N VAL A 16 -40.78 25.49 -1.16
CA VAL A 16 -41.09 26.82 -1.72
C VAL A 16 -41.49 26.58 -3.17
N GLN A 17 -42.78 26.80 -3.45
CA GLN A 17 -43.30 26.85 -4.80
C GLN A 17 -42.68 28.05 -5.51
N ASP A 18 -41.98 27.83 -6.62
CA ASP A 18 -42.06 28.77 -7.73
C ASP A 18 -41.85 28.10 -9.09
N ARG A 19 -42.53 28.65 -10.09
CA ARG A 19 -42.79 28.08 -11.43
C ARG A 19 -41.60 28.22 -12.39
N ASP A 20 -41.62 27.35 -13.40
CA ASP A 20 -41.02 27.46 -14.74
C ASP A 20 -39.54 27.85 -14.86
N ARG A 21 -38.72 26.87 -15.25
CA ARG A 21 -37.84 26.96 -16.44
C ARG A 21 -37.11 25.65 -16.72
N SER A 22 -37.09 25.31 -18.01
CA SER A 22 -36.23 24.33 -18.67
C SER A 22 -34.75 24.44 -18.28
N GLY A 23 -34.12 23.32 -17.93
CA GLY A 23 -32.67 23.21 -17.76
C GLY A 23 -32.28 21.74 -17.61
N GLU A 24 -31.36 21.29 -18.45
CA GLU A 24 -30.80 19.93 -18.47
C GLU A 24 -30.34 19.49 -17.07
N ALA A 25 -30.75 18.28 -16.68
CA ALA A 25 -30.28 17.64 -15.46
C ALA A 25 -28.79 17.28 -15.63
N GLY A 26 -27.91 18.20 -15.25
CA GLY A 26 -26.51 17.90 -14.99
C GLY A 26 -26.44 16.81 -13.93
N LYS A 27 -25.89 15.64 -14.28
CA LYS A 27 -25.51 14.61 -13.33
C LYS A 27 -24.42 15.20 -12.43
N THR A 28 -24.79 15.73 -11.27
CA THR A 28 -23.84 16.02 -10.19
C THR A 28 -23.25 14.69 -9.75
N ALA A 29 -21.96 14.47 -10.02
CA ALA A 29 -21.22 13.38 -9.42
C ALA A 29 -21.36 13.49 -7.88
N PRO A 30 -21.56 12.38 -7.16
CA PRO A 30 -21.58 12.43 -5.70
C PRO A 30 -20.26 13.03 -5.22
N LEU A 31 -20.33 14.05 -4.38
CA LEU A 31 -19.15 14.60 -3.72
C LEU A 31 -18.71 13.55 -2.70
N SER A 32 -17.57 12.91 -2.95
CA SER A 32 -16.89 12.09 -1.96
C SER A 32 -16.06 13.00 -1.07
N PHE A 33 -16.18 12.82 0.25
CA PHE A 33 -15.37 13.52 1.24
C PHE A 33 -14.59 12.50 2.07
N PRO A 34 -13.34 12.80 2.44
CA PRO A 34 -12.61 11.93 3.34
C PRO A 34 -13.26 11.94 4.73
N ALA A 35 -13.38 10.77 5.34
CA ALA A 35 -13.77 10.60 6.74
C ALA A 35 -12.72 9.74 7.46
N LEU A 36 -12.37 10.13 8.68
CA LEU A 36 -11.52 9.32 9.54
C LEU A 36 -12.39 8.34 10.32
N VAL A 37 -12.10 7.05 10.15
CA VAL A 37 -12.82 5.96 10.82
C VAL A 37 -11.87 4.92 11.38
N THR A 38 -12.36 4.21 12.39
CA THR A 38 -11.75 3.00 12.92
C THR A 38 -12.74 1.85 12.74
N ALA A 39 -12.32 0.82 12.02
CA ALA A 39 -13.09 -0.41 11.84
C ALA A 39 -12.30 -1.58 12.44
N PRO A 40 -12.97 -2.52 13.13
CA PRO A 40 -12.30 -3.71 13.63
C PRO A 40 -11.96 -4.66 12.48
N SER A 41 -10.99 -5.55 12.71
CA SER A 41 -10.63 -6.60 11.75
C SER A 41 -11.84 -7.48 11.42
N MET A 42 -11.93 -7.93 10.16
CA MET A 42 -12.99 -8.81 9.65
C MET A 42 -14.40 -8.38 10.11
N GLY A 43 -14.69 -7.09 10.02
CA GLY A 43 -15.86 -6.49 10.64
C GLY A 43 -16.32 -5.19 9.99
N TYR A 44 -17.27 -4.54 10.65
CA TYR A 44 -17.78 -3.24 10.23
C TYR A 44 -17.96 -2.31 11.43
N ALA A 45 -17.93 -1.01 11.15
CA ALA A 45 -18.25 0.05 12.10
C ALA A 45 -19.22 1.04 11.45
N ILE A 46 -20.13 1.60 12.25
CA ILE A 46 -21.01 2.68 11.78
C ILE A 46 -20.29 4.02 11.99
N ALA A 47 -19.98 4.70 10.90
CA ALA A 47 -19.53 6.09 10.92
C ALA A 47 -20.76 7.01 11.04
N ARG A 48 -21.12 7.44 12.26
CA ARG A 48 -22.19 8.42 12.48
C ARG A 48 -21.70 9.85 12.31
N GLU A 49 -20.51 10.10 12.84
CA GLU A 49 -19.78 11.37 12.72
C GLU A 49 -18.31 11.02 12.44
N PRO A 50 -17.65 11.66 11.46
CA PRO A 50 -16.24 11.44 11.21
C PRO A 50 -15.39 11.78 12.43
N LEU A 51 -14.35 10.99 12.71
CA LEU A 51 -13.38 11.35 13.73
C LEU A 51 -12.59 12.59 13.30
N LEU A 52 -12.22 13.43 14.27
CA LEU A 52 -11.26 14.50 14.02
C LEU A 52 -9.84 13.94 14.16
N PRO A 53 -8.93 14.26 13.23
CA PRO A 53 -7.55 13.81 13.34
C PRO A 53 -6.86 14.57 14.50
N PRO A 54 -5.98 13.93 15.29
CA PRO A 54 -5.22 14.62 16.33
C PRO A 54 -4.40 15.80 15.78
N GLN A 55 -3.82 15.61 14.60
CA GLN A 55 -3.15 16.64 13.82
C GLN A 55 -3.68 16.59 12.38
N PRO A 56 -4.30 17.67 11.87
CA PRO A 56 -4.74 17.72 10.50
C PRO A 56 -3.54 17.75 9.55
N VAL A 57 -3.76 17.30 8.33
CA VAL A 57 -2.77 17.43 7.25
C VAL A 57 -2.66 18.90 6.87
N SER A 58 -1.45 19.41 6.77
CA SER A 58 -1.17 20.74 6.22
C SER A 58 -0.37 20.61 4.93
N VAL A 59 -0.78 21.33 3.89
CA VAL A 59 -0.05 21.43 2.62
C VAL A 59 0.31 22.89 2.38
N THR A 60 1.57 23.18 2.08
CA THR A 60 2.03 24.55 1.85
C THR A 60 2.96 24.59 0.66
N LYS A 61 2.74 25.57 -0.22
CA LYS A 61 3.63 25.87 -1.35
C LYS A 61 4.65 26.91 -0.91
N ARG A 62 5.94 26.61 -1.11
CA ARG A 62 7.05 27.52 -0.82
C ARG A 62 7.31 28.47 -1.99
N GLU A 63 8.12 29.51 -1.74
CA GLU A 63 8.46 30.52 -2.75
C GLU A 63 9.23 29.96 -3.95
N ASP A 64 10.04 28.91 -3.72
CA ASP A 64 10.77 28.18 -4.78
C ASP A 64 9.88 27.23 -5.60
N GLY A 65 8.59 27.16 -5.29
CA GLY A 65 7.61 26.30 -5.94
C GLY A 65 7.55 24.87 -5.39
N SER A 66 8.42 24.49 -4.45
CA SER A 66 8.33 23.21 -3.74
C SER A 66 7.09 23.17 -2.84
N ILE A 67 6.62 21.96 -2.54
CA ILE A 67 5.45 21.73 -1.68
C ILE A 67 5.87 20.91 -0.47
N THR A 68 5.47 21.39 0.71
CA THR A 68 5.61 20.67 1.96
C THR A 68 4.29 20.11 2.43
N MET A 69 4.30 18.89 2.95
CA MET A 69 3.14 18.21 3.51
C MET A 69 3.50 17.65 4.90
N GLU A 70 2.63 17.82 5.88
CA GLU A 70 2.81 17.27 7.23
C GLU A 70 1.49 16.72 7.76
N ASN A 71 1.52 15.61 8.50
CA ASN A 71 0.32 15.00 9.11
C ASN A 71 0.51 14.61 10.58
N GLY A 72 1.55 15.13 11.24
CA GLY A 72 1.95 14.77 12.60
C GLY A 72 2.68 13.43 12.74
N VAL A 73 2.76 12.64 11.68
CA VAL A 73 3.54 11.39 11.62
C VAL A 73 4.72 11.55 10.67
N LEU A 74 4.48 12.16 9.51
CA LEU A 74 5.44 12.45 8.47
C LEU A 74 5.58 13.95 8.24
N ALA A 75 6.79 14.35 7.87
CA ALA A 75 7.10 15.63 7.26
C ALA A 75 7.76 15.39 5.90
N VAL A 76 7.19 16.00 4.86
CA VAL A 76 7.48 15.69 3.46
C VAL A 76 7.81 16.98 2.71
N CYS A 77 8.81 16.93 1.82
CA CYS A 77 9.11 18.00 0.88
C CYS A 77 9.22 17.44 -0.55
N LEU A 78 8.49 18.06 -1.47
CA LEU A 78 8.40 17.69 -2.88
C LEU A 78 8.88 18.84 -3.75
N ASP A 79 9.69 18.55 -4.77
CA ASP A 79 10.08 19.56 -5.74
C ASP A 79 8.98 19.82 -6.80
N THR A 80 9.23 20.76 -7.71
CA THR A 80 8.28 21.14 -8.77
C THR A 80 7.98 20.02 -9.77
N MET A 81 8.76 18.94 -9.77
CA MET A 81 8.58 17.76 -10.62
C MET A 81 7.96 16.59 -9.86
N GLY A 82 7.50 16.80 -8.63
CA GLY A 82 6.90 15.76 -7.79
C GLY A 82 7.92 14.77 -7.21
N ARG A 83 9.22 15.07 -7.30
CA ARG A 83 10.25 14.21 -6.69
C ARG A 83 10.35 14.51 -5.20
N LEU A 84 10.56 13.45 -4.43
CA LEU A 84 10.65 13.51 -2.98
C LEU A 84 12.06 13.92 -2.57
N THR A 85 12.21 15.12 -2.03
CA THR A 85 13.50 15.70 -1.62
C THR A 85 13.78 15.52 -0.13
N SER A 86 12.73 15.35 0.67
CA SER A 86 12.84 15.08 2.11
C SER A 86 11.61 14.30 2.58
N LEU A 87 11.86 13.32 3.43
CA LEU A 87 10.87 12.50 4.09
C LEU A 87 11.38 12.15 5.49
N ARG A 88 10.73 12.70 6.52
CA ARG A 88 11.08 12.46 7.92
C ARG A 88 9.87 11.99 8.71
N LEU A 89 10.15 11.24 9.77
CA LEU A 89 9.19 11.04 10.84
C LEU A 89 9.12 12.33 11.66
N ALA A 90 7.91 12.80 12.00
CA ALA A 90 7.67 14.15 12.54
C ALA A 90 8.42 14.45 13.87
N HIS A 91 8.81 13.41 14.61
CA HIS A 91 9.55 13.51 15.87
C HIS A 91 11.01 13.06 15.75
N SER A 92 11.56 13.04 14.53
CA SER A 92 12.91 12.60 14.22
C SER A 92 13.63 13.59 13.31
N ASP A 93 14.89 13.86 13.63
CA ASP A 93 15.80 14.61 12.76
C ASP A 93 16.45 13.73 11.68
N ARG A 94 16.17 12.41 11.70
CA ARG A 94 16.70 11.46 10.71
C ARG A 94 16.00 11.67 9.37
N GLU A 95 16.78 12.02 8.37
CA GLU A 95 16.34 12.11 6.98
C GLU A 95 16.31 10.73 6.31
N SER A 96 15.25 10.47 5.54
CA SER A 96 15.11 9.22 4.78
C SER A 96 15.69 9.34 3.37
N VAL A 97 15.71 10.54 2.79
CA VAL A 97 16.18 10.78 1.41
C VAL A 97 17.60 11.37 1.42
N PRO A 98 18.58 10.77 0.72
CA PRO A 98 19.93 11.32 0.66
C PRO A 98 19.95 12.69 -0.04
N ASP A 99 20.81 13.58 0.46
CA ASP A 99 20.94 14.92 -0.09
C ASP A 99 21.35 14.90 -1.58
N GLY A 100 20.71 15.76 -2.38
CA GLY A 100 20.90 15.83 -3.83
C GLY A 100 20.40 14.60 -4.63
N CYS A 101 19.84 13.58 -3.99
CA CYS A 101 19.39 12.34 -4.63
C CYS A 101 17.89 12.12 -4.39
N PRO A 102 17.01 12.89 -5.07
CA PRO A 102 15.59 12.85 -4.77
C PRO A 102 14.98 11.49 -5.10
N ALA A 103 14.07 11.04 -4.26
CA ALA A 103 13.27 9.83 -4.42
C ALA A 103 12.01 10.09 -5.27
N ASN A 104 11.23 9.05 -5.55
CA ASN A 104 10.14 9.11 -6.53
C ASN A 104 10.64 9.57 -7.92
N GLN A 105 11.84 9.12 -8.31
CA GLN A 105 12.46 9.48 -9.58
C GLN A 105 12.07 8.44 -10.64
N PHE A 106 11.27 8.87 -11.62
CA PHE A 106 10.96 8.02 -12.77
C PHE A 106 12.16 7.87 -13.70
N VAL A 107 12.39 6.64 -14.13
CA VAL A 107 13.48 6.27 -15.03
C VAL A 107 12.94 5.34 -16.13
N LEU A 108 13.46 5.53 -17.33
CA LEU A 108 13.11 4.75 -18.51
C LEU A 108 14.35 4.02 -18.99
N PHE A 109 14.21 2.73 -19.25
CA PHE A 109 15.23 1.87 -19.83
C PHE A 109 14.78 1.37 -21.20
N ASP A 110 15.74 1.08 -22.07
CA ASP A 110 15.52 0.35 -23.30
C ASP A 110 15.41 -1.16 -22.97
N ASP A 111 14.30 -1.79 -23.36
CA ASP A 111 13.96 -3.18 -23.01
C ASP A 111 13.83 -4.02 -24.28
N ILE A 112 14.97 -4.53 -24.74
CA ILE A 112 15.09 -5.35 -25.93
C ILE A 112 15.89 -6.60 -25.52
N PRO A 113 15.23 -7.71 -25.14
CA PRO A 113 15.92 -8.94 -24.78
C PRO A 113 16.37 -9.71 -26.02
N LEU A 114 17.17 -10.76 -25.80
CA LEU A 114 17.79 -11.54 -26.89
C LEU A 114 16.81 -12.44 -27.65
N TYR A 115 15.89 -13.11 -26.93
CA TYR A 115 15.05 -14.16 -27.52
C TYR A 115 13.56 -13.98 -27.20
N TRP A 116 13.20 -13.82 -25.92
CA TRP A 116 11.79 -13.85 -25.50
C TRP A 116 11.35 -12.51 -24.92
N ASP A 117 10.87 -11.62 -25.79
CA ASP A 117 10.50 -10.23 -25.48
C ASP A 117 9.61 -10.06 -24.22
N ALA A 118 8.43 -10.68 -24.19
CA ALA A 118 7.55 -10.60 -23.03
C ALA A 118 8.02 -11.35 -21.78
N TRP A 119 8.98 -12.28 -21.89
CA TRP A 119 9.41 -13.12 -20.76
C TRP A 119 10.70 -12.64 -20.12
N ASP A 120 11.69 -12.26 -20.92
CA ASP A 120 13.03 -11.93 -20.45
C ASP A 120 13.17 -10.44 -20.20
N VAL A 121 13.88 -10.10 -19.13
CA VAL A 121 14.57 -8.81 -19.00
C VAL A 121 16.04 -9.14 -18.96
N MET A 122 16.86 -8.43 -19.73
CA MET A 122 18.31 -8.64 -19.73
C MET A 122 19.00 -7.61 -18.86
N ASP A 123 20.01 -8.01 -18.09
CA ASP A 123 20.79 -7.16 -17.18
C ASP A 123 21.35 -5.90 -17.86
N TYR A 124 21.79 -5.99 -19.12
CA TYR A 124 22.29 -4.85 -19.89
C TYR A 124 21.28 -3.71 -20.09
N HIS A 125 19.97 -3.92 -19.87
CA HIS A 125 19.00 -2.82 -19.91
C HIS A 125 19.40 -1.70 -18.94
N LEU A 126 20.04 -2.04 -17.81
CA LEU A 126 20.48 -1.10 -16.78
C LEU A 126 21.47 -0.05 -17.31
N GLU A 127 22.21 -0.34 -18.37
CA GLU A 127 23.16 0.58 -19.01
C GLU A 127 22.45 1.71 -19.78
N THR A 128 21.16 1.54 -20.08
CA THR A 128 20.37 2.47 -20.90
C THR A 128 19.52 3.45 -20.08
N ARG A 129 19.75 3.50 -18.76
CA ARG A 129 19.00 4.33 -17.80
C ARG A 129 18.89 5.78 -18.25
N LYS A 130 17.66 6.26 -18.46
CA LYS A 130 17.34 7.65 -18.77
C LYS A 130 16.35 8.20 -17.75
N GLN A 131 16.72 9.26 -17.05
CA GLN A 131 15.79 9.93 -16.13
C GLN A 131 14.69 10.63 -16.92
N VAL A 132 13.45 10.51 -16.45
CA VAL A 132 12.34 11.29 -16.98
C VAL A 132 12.44 12.70 -16.42
N THR A 133 12.75 13.67 -17.29
CA THR A 133 12.95 15.08 -16.89
C THR A 133 11.98 16.06 -17.56
N THR A 134 11.18 15.59 -18.52
CA THR A 134 10.29 16.45 -19.29
C THR A 134 9.00 16.74 -18.53
N LEU A 135 8.97 17.90 -17.87
CA LEU A 135 7.80 18.40 -17.14
C LEU A 135 6.71 18.90 -18.10
N LEU A 136 5.47 18.42 -17.93
CA LEU A 136 4.30 18.91 -18.65
C LEU A 136 3.48 19.88 -17.80
N LYS A 137 3.28 19.52 -16.53
CA LYS A 137 2.62 20.35 -15.52
C LYS A 137 3.42 20.29 -14.24
N PRO A 138 3.82 21.45 -13.66
CA PRO A 138 4.50 21.47 -12.37
C PRO A 138 3.59 20.96 -11.26
N LEU A 139 4.19 20.61 -10.14
CA LEU A 139 3.47 20.18 -8.95
C LEU A 139 2.56 21.31 -8.43
N GLU A 140 1.28 21.01 -8.34
CA GLU A 140 0.23 21.90 -7.86
C GLU A 140 -0.58 21.23 -6.76
N ILE A 141 -0.99 22.01 -5.76
CA ILE A 141 -1.81 21.52 -4.65
C ILE A 141 -3.23 21.25 -5.19
N SER A 142 -3.64 19.99 -5.15
CA SER A 142 -5.00 19.57 -5.49
C SER A 142 -5.93 19.63 -4.27
N GLN A 143 -5.42 19.30 -3.08
CA GLN A 143 -6.16 19.40 -1.82
C GLN A 143 -5.28 20.00 -0.72
N GLY A 144 -5.73 21.12 -0.14
CA GLY A 144 -4.95 21.93 0.81
C GLY A 144 -4.74 21.32 2.20
N GLY A 145 -5.35 20.17 2.52
CA GLY A 145 -5.19 19.49 3.81
C GLY A 145 -6.49 19.17 4.55
N GLY A 146 -6.40 19.06 5.87
CA GLY A 146 -7.48 18.60 6.76
C GLY A 146 -7.32 17.11 7.07
N LEU A 147 -8.18 16.26 6.49
CA LEU A 147 -8.03 14.80 6.59
C LEU A 147 -7.07 14.23 5.54
N ARG A 148 -6.95 14.91 4.40
CA ARG A 148 -6.10 14.54 3.28
C ARG A 148 -5.50 15.80 2.67
N GLY A 149 -4.20 15.76 2.45
CA GLY A 149 -3.51 16.70 1.57
C GLY A 149 -3.12 15.98 0.30
N SER A 150 -3.22 16.65 -0.85
CA SER A 150 -2.68 16.10 -2.09
C SER A 150 -2.12 17.16 -3.01
N ALA A 151 -1.15 16.75 -3.82
CA ALA A 151 -0.58 17.54 -4.89
C ALA A 151 -0.39 16.68 -6.13
N SER A 152 -0.56 17.26 -7.31
CA SER A 152 -0.51 16.55 -8.58
C SER A 152 0.42 17.21 -9.58
N PHE A 153 1.03 16.42 -10.45
CA PHE A 153 1.90 16.88 -11.53
C PHE A 153 1.79 15.94 -12.73
N SER A 154 2.31 16.39 -13.88
CA SER A 154 2.35 15.57 -15.09
C SER A 154 3.72 15.64 -15.77
N LEU A 155 4.20 14.48 -16.22
CA LEU A 155 5.45 14.31 -16.96
C LEU A 155 5.18 13.70 -18.34
N ARG A 156 6.05 14.00 -19.31
CA ARG A 156 6.14 13.24 -20.56
C ARG A 156 7.15 12.11 -20.36
N ILE A 157 6.73 10.88 -20.68
CA ILE A 157 7.58 9.69 -20.63
C ILE A 157 7.85 9.24 -22.06
N GLY A 158 9.12 9.15 -22.43
CA GLY A 158 9.50 8.81 -23.80
C GLY A 158 8.94 9.82 -24.81
N GLU A 159 8.56 9.32 -25.98
CA GLU A 159 8.08 10.17 -27.08
C GLU A 159 6.56 10.30 -27.11
N ARG A 160 5.83 9.23 -26.72
CA ARG A 160 4.38 9.10 -26.98
C ARG A 160 3.55 8.95 -25.72
N SER A 161 4.19 8.81 -24.56
CA SER A 161 3.53 8.49 -23.31
C SER A 161 3.53 9.65 -22.33
N THR A 162 2.53 9.69 -21.47
CA THR A 162 2.39 10.71 -20.43
C THR A 162 2.05 10.07 -19.11
N LEU A 163 2.57 10.64 -18.03
CA LEU A 163 2.28 10.22 -16.68
C LEU A 163 1.69 11.39 -15.92
N THR A 164 0.62 11.13 -15.17
CA THR A 164 0.10 12.03 -14.16
C THR A 164 0.16 11.28 -12.83
N GLN A 165 0.68 11.93 -11.81
CA GLN A 165 0.74 11.35 -10.48
C GLN A 165 0.16 12.33 -9.47
N GLU A 166 -0.68 11.81 -8.59
CA GLU A 166 -1.17 12.48 -7.40
C GLU A 166 -0.45 11.90 -6.18
N ILE A 167 0.20 12.79 -5.43
CA ILE A 167 0.92 12.48 -4.19
C ILE A 167 -0.01 12.85 -3.04
N ILE A 168 -0.33 11.87 -2.20
CA ILE A 168 -1.40 11.95 -1.20
C ILE A 168 -0.84 11.63 0.18
N LEU A 169 -1.07 12.56 1.12
CA LEU A 169 -0.80 12.37 2.54
C LEU A 169 -2.12 12.39 3.31
N ASP A 170 -2.44 11.25 3.92
CA ASP A 170 -3.63 11.07 4.74
C ASP A 170 -3.30 11.32 6.22
N ALA A 171 -4.26 11.84 7.00
CA ALA A 171 -4.09 12.03 8.43
C ALA A 171 -3.80 10.71 9.15
N MET A 172 -2.84 10.72 10.09
CA MET A 172 -2.37 9.54 10.85
C MET A 172 -1.75 8.42 10.01
N CYS A 173 -1.58 8.60 8.70
CA CYS A 173 -0.99 7.60 7.83
C CYS A 173 0.55 7.64 7.93
N PRO A 174 1.23 6.51 8.18
CA PRO A 174 2.68 6.47 8.34
C PRO A 174 3.43 6.39 7.00
N TYR A 175 2.72 6.45 5.88
CA TYR A 175 3.30 6.40 4.54
C TYR A 175 2.74 7.49 3.64
N LEU A 176 3.55 7.91 2.68
CA LEU A 176 3.17 8.83 1.60
C LEU A 176 2.74 8.00 0.39
N ARG A 177 1.54 8.26 -0.14
CA ARG A 177 0.94 7.46 -1.23
C ARG A 177 1.08 8.17 -2.58
N PHE A 178 1.35 7.40 -3.62
CA PHE A 178 1.53 7.84 -4.99
C PHE A 178 0.50 7.14 -5.88
N LEU A 179 -0.56 7.86 -6.25
CA LEU A 179 -1.52 7.39 -7.24
C LEU A 179 -1.02 7.79 -8.62
N THR A 180 -0.65 6.79 -9.43
CA THR A 180 0.00 7.03 -10.72
C THR A 180 -0.90 6.56 -11.86
N GLN A 181 -1.13 7.46 -12.81
CA GLN A 181 -1.85 7.20 -14.06
C GLN A 181 -0.89 7.36 -15.23
N VAL A 182 -0.84 6.37 -16.13
CA VAL A 182 0.08 6.38 -17.28
C VAL A 182 -0.70 6.07 -18.55
N GLU A 183 -0.62 6.99 -19.51
CA GLU A 183 -0.98 6.73 -20.90
C GLU A 183 0.21 6.08 -21.59
N TRP A 184 0.25 4.74 -21.63
CA TRP A 184 1.41 4.00 -22.08
C TRP A 184 1.31 3.63 -23.56
N LYS A 185 2.22 4.16 -24.36
CA LYS A 185 2.29 3.98 -25.83
C LYS A 185 3.71 3.75 -26.33
N GLU A 186 4.63 3.41 -25.43
CA GLU A 186 6.03 3.13 -25.81
C GLU A 186 6.18 1.76 -26.48
N ALA A 187 7.38 1.50 -27.00
CA ALA A 187 7.78 0.20 -27.54
C ALA A 187 9.21 -0.12 -27.09
N HIS A 188 9.42 -1.33 -26.58
CA HIS A 188 10.69 -1.79 -26.04
C HIS A 188 11.27 -0.80 -25.00
N LYS A 189 10.41 -0.45 -24.04
CA LYS A 189 10.74 0.44 -22.93
C LYS A 189 10.31 -0.20 -21.63
N PHE A 190 11.08 0.08 -20.59
CA PHE A 190 10.78 -0.34 -19.23
C PHE A 190 10.80 0.88 -18.32
N LEU A 191 9.64 1.26 -17.82
CA LEU A 191 9.45 2.34 -16.85
C LEU A 191 9.60 1.78 -15.44
N LYS A 192 10.48 2.40 -14.65
CA LYS A 192 10.62 2.14 -13.20
C LYS A 192 10.56 3.45 -12.41
N VAL A 193 10.35 3.33 -11.11
CA VAL A 193 10.51 4.43 -10.16
C VAL A 193 11.56 4.07 -9.12
N GLU A 194 12.46 5.01 -8.85
CA GLU A 194 13.57 4.84 -7.92
C GLU A 194 13.39 5.70 -6.66
N PHE A 195 13.76 5.11 -5.53
CA PHE A 195 13.77 5.69 -4.19
C PHE A 195 15.16 5.49 -3.57
N PRO A 196 16.11 6.41 -3.82
CA PRO A 196 17.33 6.48 -3.03
C PRO A 196 16.96 6.80 -1.58
N VAL A 197 17.47 6.01 -0.64
CA VAL A 197 17.21 6.18 0.80
C VAL A 197 18.51 6.26 1.59
N GLN A 198 18.48 6.90 2.76
CA GLN A 198 19.61 7.03 3.66
C GLN A 198 19.68 5.85 4.64
N VAL A 199 19.70 4.64 4.09
CA VAL A 199 19.82 3.38 4.84
C VAL A 199 20.98 2.58 4.27
N ARG A 200 21.82 2.02 5.15
CA ARG A 200 22.93 1.15 4.76
C ARG A 200 22.69 -0.27 5.27
N SER A 201 22.31 -1.15 4.35
CA SER A 201 22.21 -2.59 4.62
C SER A 201 22.77 -3.41 3.48
N THR A 202 23.33 -4.57 3.80
CA THR A 202 23.82 -5.55 2.81
C THR A 202 22.69 -6.40 2.24
N ASN A 203 21.50 -6.37 2.85
CA ASN A 203 20.34 -7.13 2.42
C ASN A 203 19.08 -6.25 2.45
N ALA A 204 18.16 -6.53 1.53
CA ALA A 204 16.79 -6.03 1.54
C ALA A 204 15.83 -7.19 1.78
N THR A 205 14.73 -6.93 2.47
CA THR A 205 13.69 -7.91 2.78
C THR A 205 12.54 -7.74 1.79
N TYR A 206 12.08 -8.83 1.19
CA TYR A 206 11.00 -8.84 0.21
C TYR A 206 9.90 -9.78 0.67
N GLU A 207 8.66 -9.34 0.54
CA GLU A 207 7.51 -10.19 0.80
C GLU A 207 7.40 -11.32 -0.23
N ILE A 208 7.03 -12.50 0.25
CA ILE A 208 6.66 -13.66 -0.54
C ILE A 208 5.33 -14.22 -0.01
N GLN A 209 4.83 -15.29 -0.63
CA GLN A 209 3.64 -15.99 -0.13
C GLN A 209 3.85 -16.45 1.32
N PHE A 210 3.02 -15.92 2.23
CA PHE A 210 3.00 -16.27 3.65
C PHE A 210 4.34 -16.10 4.38
N GLY A 211 5.11 -15.06 4.02
CA GLY A 211 6.36 -14.75 4.70
C GLY A 211 7.20 -13.72 3.94
N HIS A 212 8.49 -13.73 4.20
CA HIS A 212 9.45 -12.84 3.56
C HIS A 212 10.83 -13.51 3.47
N LEU A 213 11.67 -13.01 2.58
CA LEU A 213 13.06 -13.45 2.47
C LEU A 213 14.00 -12.28 2.23
N GLN A 214 15.26 -12.46 2.58
CA GLN A 214 16.31 -11.47 2.39
C GLN A 214 17.09 -11.74 1.10
N ARG A 215 17.39 -10.68 0.34
CA ARG A 215 18.29 -10.74 -0.81
C ARG A 215 19.39 -9.68 -0.70
N PRO A 216 20.61 -9.97 -1.16
CA PRO A 216 21.70 -9.01 -1.13
C PRO A 216 21.42 -7.74 -1.93
N THR A 217 21.92 -6.61 -1.45
CA THR A 217 21.85 -5.29 -2.13
C THR A 217 23.10 -4.98 -2.97
N HIS A 218 23.98 -5.95 -3.15
CA HIS A 218 25.25 -5.83 -3.86
C HIS A 218 25.39 -6.93 -4.89
N TRP A 219 26.33 -6.82 -5.83
CA TRP A 219 26.60 -7.83 -6.85
C TRP A 219 28.00 -8.44 -6.73
N ASN A 220 28.29 -9.05 -5.58
CA ASN A 220 29.62 -9.59 -5.31
C ASN A 220 29.84 -10.97 -5.94
N THR A 221 28.77 -11.73 -6.13
CA THR A 221 28.80 -13.06 -6.78
C THR A 221 27.96 -13.08 -8.04
N SER A 222 28.17 -14.07 -8.91
CA SER A 222 27.31 -14.30 -10.09
C SER A 222 25.85 -14.53 -9.72
N TRP A 223 25.60 -15.14 -8.57
CA TRP A 223 24.26 -15.34 -8.02
C TRP A 223 23.59 -14.02 -7.64
N ASP A 224 24.37 -13.09 -7.09
CA ASP A 224 23.86 -11.77 -6.73
C ASP A 224 23.58 -10.93 -7.98
N TRP A 225 24.49 -10.98 -8.95
CA TRP A 225 24.34 -10.33 -10.25
C TRP A 225 23.06 -10.79 -10.96
N ALA A 226 22.78 -12.09 -10.93
CA ALA A 226 21.57 -12.67 -11.53
C ALA A 226 20.25 -12.20 -10.88
N ARG A 227 20.30 -11.57 -9.70
CA ARG A 227 19.13 -11.04 -8.97
C ARG A 227 18.99 -9.53 -9.12
N PHE A 228 19.30 -8.99 -10.30
CA PHE A 228 19.15 -7.56 -10.60
C PHE A 228 17.67 -7.11 -10.63
N GLU A 229 16.74 -8.04 -10.83
CA GLU A 229 15.29 -7.87 -10.75
C GLU A 229 14.71 -9.06 -9.99
N VAL A 230 13.82 -8.81 -9.04
CA VAL A 230 13.28 -9.82 -8.13
C VAL A 230 11.79 -9.67 -7.97
N TRP A 231 11.11 -10.77 -7.63
CA TRP A 231 9.70 -10.69 -7.32
C TRP A 231 9.49 -10.19 -5.89
N THR A 232 8.44 -9.39 -5.72
CA THR A 232 7.87 -9.03 -4.42
C THR A 232 6.35 -8.93 -4.55
N HIS A 233 5.61 -9.13 -3.47
CA HIS A 233 4.15 -9.07 -3.51
C HIS A 233 3.66 -7.64 -3.24
N LYS A 234 3.51 -7.25 -1.98
CA LYS A 234 2.93 -5.96 -1.56
C LYS A 234 3.98 -5.01 -1.00
N TRP A 235 5.09 -5.51 -0.49
CA TRP A 235 6.10 -4.66 0.12
C TRP A 235 7.54 -5.17 -0.03
N MET A 236 8.48 -4.24 -0.04
CA MET A 236 9.90 -4.49 0.19
C MET A 236 10.43 -3.50 1.22
N ASP A 237 11.44 -3.90 1.98
CA ASP A 237 12.03 -3.10 3.05
C ASP A 237 13.55 -3.09 2.94
N LEU A 238 14.12 -1.89 3.11
CA LEU A 238 15.54 -1.71 3.35
C LEU A 238 15.70 -1.07 4.73
N SER A 239 16.24 -1.83 5.66
CA SER A 239 16.42 -1.42 7.05
C SER A 239 17.84 -1.67 7.55
N GLU A 240 18.30 -0.76 8.41
CA GLU A 240 19.46 -0.90 9.28
C GLU A 240 18.99 -0.98 10.74
N HIS A 241 19.90 -1.06 11.70
CA HIS A 241 19.49 -1.12 13.10
C HIS A 241 18.79 0.17 13.54
N GLY A 242 17.49 0.08 13.85
CA GLY A 242 16.69 1.16 14.43
C GLY A 242 16.01 2.08 13.41
N PHE A 243 16.27 1.92 12.10
CA PHE A 243 15.64 2.72 11.06
C PHE A 243 15.55 1.96 9.74
N GLY A 244 14.45 2.16 9.02
CA GLY A 244 14.29 1.61 7.68
C GLY A 244 13.31 2.41 6.83
N VAL A 245 13.27 2.05 5.56
CA VAL A 245 12.30 2.56 4.60
C VAL A 245 11.71 1.38 3.83
N ALA A 246 10.39 1.26 3.93
CA ALA A 246 9.62 0.28 3.17
C ALA A 246 8.95 0.95 1.95
N LEU A 247 8.89 0.20 0.85
CA LEU A 247 8.10 0.54 -0.32
C LEU A 247 6.95 -0.45 -0.44
N LEU A 248 5.73 0.07 -0.45
CA LEU A 248 4.48 -0.68 -0.55
C LEU A 248 3.89 -0.50 -1.94
N ASN A 249 3.15 -1.49 -2.45
CA ASN A 249 2.48 -1.43 -3.75
C ASN A 249 1.18 -2.26 -3.77
N ASP A 250 0.31 -1.98 -4.73
CA ASP A 250 -0.97 -2.69 -4.93
C ASP A 250 -0.98 -3.68 -6.11
N SER A 251 -0.05 -3.54 -7.07
CA SER A 251 -0.15 -4.25 -8.35
C SER A 251 1.19 -4.59 -9.04
N LYS A 252 2.32 -4.25 -8.42
CA LYS A 252 3.65 -4.28 -9.06
C LYS A 252 4.53 -5.34 -8.40
N TYR A 253 4.85 -6.37 -9.18
CA TYR A 253 5.54 -7.55 -8.66
C TYR A 253 7.04 -7.58 -8.95
N GLY A 254 7.54 -6.72 -9.84
CA GLY A 254 8.97 -6.57 -10.10
C GLY A 254 9.58 -5.47 -9.25
N ALA A 255 10.64 -5.78 -8.52
CA ALA A 255 11.39 -4.81 -7.74
C ALA A 255 12.87 -5.13 -7.73
N SER A 256 13.68 -4.18 -7.31
CA SER A 256 15.09 -4.40 -7.02
C SER A 256 15.58 -3.42 -5.98
N VAL A 257 16.57 -3.85 -5.20
CA VAL A 257 17.32 -2.97 -4.31
C VAL A 257 18.79 -3.12 -4.61
N HIS A 258 19.41 -2.05 -5.08
CA HIS A 258 20.85 -1.99 -5.30
C HIS A 258 21.45 -0.88 -4.44
N ARG A 259 22.37 -1.27 -3.55
CA ARG A 259 22.93 -0.44 -2.49
C ARG A 259 21.81 0.14 -1.61
N ASN A 260 21.52 1.42 -1.81
CA ASN A 260 20.55 2.18 -1.05
C ASN A 260 19.39 2.69 -1.93
N ILE A 261 19.24 2.15 -3.14
CA ILE A 261 18.18 2.56 -4.08
C ILE A 261 17.17 1.43 -4.16
N LEU A 262 15.96 1.69 -3.67
CA LEU A 262 14.80 0.82 -3.90
C LEU A 262 14.20 1.19 -5.24
N SER A 263 13.94 0.22 -6.10
CA SER A 263 13.38 0.41 -7.43
C SER A 263 12.16 -0.49 -7.61
N LEU A 264 11.04 0.10 -8.07
CA LEU A 264 9.82 -0.63 -8.41
C LEU A 264 9.61 -0.60 -9.92
N SER A 265 9.41 -1.77 -10.51
CA SER A 265 9.14 -1.94 -11.93
C SER A 265 7.67 -1.67 -12.22
N LEU A 266 7.40 -0.65 -13.05
CA LEU A 266 6.05 -0.14 -13.25
C LEU A 266 5.38 -0.71 -14.49
N LEU A 267 5.98 -0.49 -15.67
CA LEU A 267 5.41 -0.89 -16.96
C LEU A 267 6.51 -1.31 -17.91
N ARG A 268 6.26 -2.37 -18.66
CA ARG A 268 7.08 -2.81 -19.79
C ARG A 268 6.32 -2.58 -21.10
N ALA A 269 7.03 -2.61 -22.22
CA ALA A 269 6.41 -2.46 -23.54
C ALA A 269 6.94 -3.49 -24.55
N PRO A 270 6.85 -4.81 -24.25
CA PRO A 270 7.23 -5.82 -25.22
C PRO A 270 6.34 -5.73 -26.47
N LYS A 271 6.81 -6.36 -27.55
CA LYS A 271 6.16 -6.46 -28.86
C LYS A 271 5.99 -7.89 -29.35
N SER A 272 6.53 -8.87 -28.63
CA SER A 272 6.28 -10.29 -28.88
C SER A 272 5.94 -11.02 -27.56
N PRO A 273 4.89 -11.85 -27.53
CA PRO A 273 4.07 -12.31 -28.66
C PRO A 273 2.93 -11.33 -29.02
N ASP A 274 2.64 -10.35 -28.16
CA ASP A 274 1.60 -9.35 -28.37
C ASP A 274 2.22 -7.99 -28.72
N ALA A 275 1.95 -7.51 -29.94
CA ALA A 275 2.44 -6.22 -30.44
C ALA A 275 1.86 -5.02 -29.68
N THR A 276 0.73 -5.21 -29.00
CA THR A 276 -0.01 -4.20 -28.26
C THR A 276 0.03 -4.39 -26.75
N ALA A 277 0.92 -5.27 -26.26
CA ALA A 277 1.09 -5.51 -24.83
C ALA A 277 1.24 -4.20 -24.06
N ASP A 278 0.41 -4.05 -23.03
CA ASP A 278 0.31 -2.90 -22.13
C ASP A 278 0.07 -1.54 -22.81
N ILE A 279 -0.22 -1.45 -24.11
CA ILE A 279 -0.61 -0.17 -24.74
C ILE A 279 -2.02 0.21 -24.28
N ALA A 280 -2.10 0.95 -23.18
CA ALA A 280 -3.35 1.31 -22.54
C ALA A 280 -3.17 2.46 -21.55
N HIS A 281 -4.29 2.89 -20.99
CA HIS A 281 -4.31 3.65 -19.74
C HIS A 281 -4.10 2.69 -18.57
N HIS A 282 -3.11 3.00 -17.72
CA HIS A 282 -2.81 2.24 -16.51
C HIS A 282 -3.00 3.10 -15.27
N GLN A 283 -3.53 2.50 -14.21
CA GLN A 283 -3.62 3.11 -12.90
C GLN A 283 -3.09 2.14 -11.85
N PHE A 284 -2.23 2.64 -10.97
CA PHE A 284 -1.64 1.84 -9.89
C PHE A 284 -1.16 2.73 -8.76
N THR A 285 -0.99 2.13 -7.59
CA THR A 285 -0.63 2.83 -6.36
C THR A 285 0.60 2.20 -5.73
N TYR A 286 1.51 3.04 -5.29
CA TYR A 286 2.59 2.65 -4.38
C TYR A 286 2.74 3.67 -3.27
N ALA A 287 3.45 3.31 -2.22
CA ALA A 287 3.66 4.19 -1.08
C ALA A 287 5.05 3.98 -0.49
N VAL A 288 5.64 5.05 0.06
CA VAL A 288 6.90 5.00 0.79
C VAL A 288 6.65 5.24 2.28
N MET A 289 7.23 4.38 3.12
CA MET A 289 7.00 4.34 4.56
C MET A 289 8.35 4.36 5.30
N PRO A 290 8.80 5.50 5.83
CA PRO A 290 9.93 5.53 6.74
C PRO A 290 9.49 4.96 8.09
N HIS A 291 10.36 4.25 8.79
CA HIS A 291 10.00 3.66 10.07
C HIS A 291 11.17 3.55 11.05
N HIS A 292 10.81 3.42 12.33
CA HIS A 292 11.74 3.11 13.41
C HIS A 292 11.71 1.61 13.72
N GLY A 293 12.86 1.08 14.12
CA GLY A 293 12.98 -0.32 14.47
C GLY A 293 13.00 -1.22 13.24
N SER A 294 12.40 -2.40 13.38
CA SER A 294 12.28 -3.39 12.31
C SER A 294 10.97 -3.21 11.52
N PHE A 295 10.88 -3.77 10.31
CA PHE A 295 9.64 -3.72 9.53
C PHE A 295 8.47 -4.40 10.26
N GLN A 296 8.76 -5.38 11.13
CA GLN A 296 7.80 -6.04 12.00
C GLN A 296 7.23 -5.07 13.03
N ASP A 297 8.09 -4.41 13.80
CA ASP A 297 7.68 -3.48 14.87
C ASP A 297 6.96 -2.25 14.31
N ALA A 298 7.37 -1.83 13.11
CA ALA A 298 6.79 -0.73 12.36
C ALA A 298 5.43 -1.03 11.74
N ASN A 299 4.93 -2.26 11.83
CA ASN A 299 3.68 -2.71 11.19
C ASN A 299 3.67 -2.50 9.66
N VAL A 300 4.82 -2.67 8.99
CA VAL A 300 4.92 -2.56 7.52
C VAL A 300 3.98 -3.54 6.84
N ILE A 301 3.90 -4.77 7.35
CA ILE A 301 3.02 -5.83 6.83
C ILE A 301 1.55 -5.38 6.91
N GLN A 302 1.10 -4.92 8.08
CA GLN A 302 -0.27 -4.41 8.25
C GLN A 302 -0.56 -3.21 7.34
N CYS A 303 0.40 -2.29 7.18
CA CYS A 303 0.25 -1.14 6.28
C CYS A 303 0.14 -1.59 4.80
N ALA A 304 0.89 -2.60 4.39
CA ALA A 304 0.80 -3.20 3.07
C ALA A 304 -0.58 -3.82 2.82
N TYR A 305 -1.15 -4.54 3.79
CA TYR A 305 -2.52 -5.04 3.73
C TYR A 305 -3.54 -3.89 3.66
N ASN A 306 -3.42 -2.87 4.51
CA ASN A 306 -4.35 -1.73 4.50
C ASN A 306 -4.35 -0.97 3.17
N LEU A 307 -3.20 -0.89 2.49
CA LEU A 307 -3.09 -0.30 1.15
C LEU A 307 -3.83 -1.15 0.10
N ASN A 308 -3.74 -2.47 0.21
CA ASN A 308 -4.29 -3.43 -0.76
C ASN A 308 -5.78 -3.75 -0.52
N PHE A 309 -6.26 -3.59 0.71
CA PHE A 309 -7.63 -3.91 1.13
C PHE A 309 -8.27 -2.68 1.77
N PRO A 310 -8.61 -1.65 0.97
CA PRO A 310 -9.24 -0.45 1.49
C PRO A 310 -10.62 -0.76 2.08
N LEU A 311 -11.03 0.04 3.06
CA LEU A 311 -12.37 -0.03 3.61
C LEU A 311 -13.40 0.42 2.56
N HIS A 312 -14.52 -0.26 2.52
CA HIS A 312 -15.66 0.10 1.68
C HIS A 312 -16.75 0.77 2.51
N ALA A 313 -17.13 1.99 2.12
CA ALA A 313 -18.28 2.68 2.70
C ALA A 313 -19.57 2.18 2.02
N VAL A 314 -20.56 1.80 2.82
CA VAL A 314 -21.89 1.39 2.33
C VAL A 314 -22.95 2.15 3.13
N PRO A 315 -24.02 2.66 2.49
CA PRO A 315 -25.11 3.29 3.21
C PRO A 315 -25.71 2.36 4.26
N ALA A 316 -25.71 2.79 5.52
CA ALA A 316 -26.31 2.02 6.60
C ALA A 316 -27.84 2.11 6.55
N GLY A 317 -28.51 0.99 6.84
CA GLY A 317 -29.95 0.97 7.11
C GLY A 317 -30.32 1.79 8.35
N SER A 318 -31.60 2.10 8.52
CA SER A 318 -32.12 2.91 9.64
C SER A 318 -32.04 2.26 11.02
N ALA A 319 -31.67 0.97 11.10
CA ALA A 319 -31.54 0.26 12.37
C ALA A 319 -30.20 0.58 13.06
N PRO A 320 -30.18 0.83 14.38
CA PRO A 320 -28.95 1.00 15.12
C PRO A 320 -28.19 -0.35 15.16
N CYS A 321 -27.10 -0.45 14.41
CA CYS A 321 -26.14 -1.56 14.56
C CYS A 321 -24.95 -1.09 15.39
N SER A 322 -24.46 -1.94 16.30
CA SER A 322 -23.16 -1.74 16.94
C SER A 322 -22.04 -2.14 15.98
N SER A 323 -20.81 -1.66 16.21
CA SER A 323 -19.64 -2.23 15.54
C SER A 323 -19.56 -3.73 15.81
N TRP A 324 -19.18 -4.50 14.81
CA TRP A 324 -19.08 -5.96 14.91
C TRP A 324 -17.82 -6.46 14.22
N SER A 325 -17.23 -7.52 14.75
CA SER A 325 -16.03 -8.18 14.24
C SER A 325 -16.22 -9.68 14.31
N ALA A 326 -16.01 -10.36 13.19
CA ALA A 326 -16.10 -11.81 13.13
C ALA A 326 -14.90 -12.48 13.80
N PHE A 327 -13.71 -11.90 13.63
CA PHE A 327 -12.45 -12.47 14.07
C PHE A 327 -11.43 -11.40 14.48
N SER A 328 -10.66 -11.69 15.52
CA SER A 328 -9.45 -10.95 15.90
C SER A 328 -8.34 -11.90 16.32
N VAL A 329 -7.10 -11.50 16.10
CA VAL A 329 -5.90 -12.29 16.47
C VAL A 329 -5.14 -11.52 17.55
N SER A 330 -4.71 -12.23 18.60
CA SER A 330 -4.09 -11.59 19.77
C SER A 330 -2.65 -11.13 19.57
N SER A 331 -1.98 -11.58 18.50
CA SER A 331 -0.57 -11.28 18.21
C SER A 331 -0.47 -10.61 16.85
N SER A 332 0.27 -9.50 16.76
CA SER A 332 0.56 -8.82 15.49
C SER A 332 1.46 -9.65 14.56
N ALA A 333 2.20 -10.62 15.10
CA ALA A 333 3.05 -11.52 14.32
C ALA A 333 2.24 -12.54 13.50
N VAL A 334 0.95 -12.74 13.81
CA VAL A 334 0.11 -13.73 13.14
C VAL A 334 -0.98 -13.02 12.34
N VAL A 335 -1.00 -13.27 11.02
CA VAL A 335 -1.97 -12.69 10.10
C VAL A 335 -3.08 -13.68 9.83
N LEU A 336 -4.33 -13.21 9.99
CA LEU A 336 -5.52 -13.91 9.52
C LEU A 336 -5.69 -13.65 8.02
N GLU A 337 -5.31 -14.63 7.22
CA GLU A 337 -5.16 -14.45 5.78
C GLU A 337 -6.39 -14.88 4.97
N THR A 338 -7.08 -15.92 5.42
CA THR A 338 -8.23 -16.44 4.70
C THR A 338 -9.32 -16.86 5.67
N VAL A 339 -10.54 -16.43 5.37
CA VAL A 339 -11.77 -16.93 5.98
C VAL A 339 -12.68 -17.34 4.83
N LYS A 340 -13.04 -18.61 4.76
CA LYS A 340 -13.97 -19.12 3.75
C LYS A 340 -14.86 -20.21 4.32
N GLN A 341 -15.97 -20.51 3.65
CA GLN A 341 -16.75 -21.70 3.93
C GLN A 341 -15.95 -22.95 3.52
N ALA A 342 -16.08 -24.05 4.27
CA ALA A 342 -15.51 -25.34 3.88
C ALA A 342 -16.22 -25.89 2.63
N GLU A 343 -15.50 -26.63 1.80
CA GLU A 343 -16.07 -27.20 0.56
C GLU A 343 -17.01 -28.37 0.84
N ASP A 344 -16.67 -29.23 1.81
CA ASP A 344 -17.42 -30.44 2.16
C ASP A 344 -18.53 -30.19 3.19
N ARG A 345 -18.50 -29.04 3.89
CA ARG A 345 -19.35 -28.75 5.04
C ARG A 345 -19.83 -27.30 5.05
N ALA A 346 -21.11 -27.11 4.73
CA ALA A 346 -21.71 -25.78 4.71
C ALA A 346 -21.71 -25.07 6.08
N GLU A 347 -21.69 -25.82 7.19
CA GLU A 347 -21.68 -25.27 8.56
C GLU A 347 -20.26 -25.02 9.10
N ALA A 348 -19.21 -25.32 8.32
CA ALA A 348 -17.83 -25.15 8.75
C ALA A 348 -17.18 -23.95 8.05
N VAL A 349 -16.35 -23.24 8.82
CA VAL A 349 -15.53 -22.13 8.32
C VAL A 349 -14.07 -22.54 8.39
N VAL A 350 -13.37 -22.43 7.27
CA VAL A 350 -11.93 -22.60 7.17
C VAL A 350 -11.28 -21.27 7.44
N VAL A 351 -10.41 -21.26 8.43
CA VAL A 351 -9.61 -20.09 8.81
C VAL A 351 -8.14 -20.43 8.60
N ARG A 352 -7.43 -19.61 7.81
CA ARG A 352 -5.99 -19.74 7.58
C ARG A 352 -5.26 -18.59 8.24
N LEU A 353 -4.31 -18.94 9.09
CA LEU A 353 -3.38 -18.01 9.69
C LEU A 353 -1.95 -18.34 9.23
N TYR A 354 -1.08 -17.34 9.20
CA TYR A 354 0.36 -17.55 9.05
C TYR A 354 1.13 -16.61 9.96
N GLU A 355 2.34 -17.03 10.35
CA GLU A 355 3.28 -16.18 11.10
C GLU A 355 4.08 -15.34 10.10
N ALA A 356 4.02 -14.03 10.26
CA ALA A 356 4.51 -13.06 9.28
C ALA A 356 5.85 -12.42 9.67
N HIS A 357 6.28 -12.54 10.94
CA HIS A 357 7.46 -11.87 11.48
C HIS A 357 8.75 -12.70 11.38
N GLY A 358 8.66 -13.99 11.09
CA GLY A 358 9.78 -14.94 11.13
C GLY A 358 10.12 -15.39 12.55
N SER A 359 9.15 -15.33 13.47
CA SER A 359 9.33 -15.58 14.90
C SER A 359 8.51 -16.77 15.39
N THR A 360 8.87 -17.32 16.55
CA THR A 360 7.99 -18.27 17.26
C THR A 360 6.91 -17.48 17.99
N ALA A 361 5.64 -17.67 17.59
CA ALA A 361 4.51 -16.95 18.16
C ALA A 361 3.48 -17.91 18.78
N VAL A 362 2.88 -17.47 19.88
CA VAL A 362 1.64 -18.04 20.43
C VAL A 362 0.55 -17.00 20.24
N ALA A 363 -0.55 -17.38 19.59
CA ALA A 363 -1.64 -16.48 19.27
C ALA A 363 -3.00 -17.13 19.53
N TRP A 364 -3.94 -16.31 19.98
CA TRP A 364 -5.34 -16.66 20.12
C TRP A 364 -6.14 -16.07 18.96
N LEU A 365 -6.93 -16.91 18.30
CA LEU A 365 -7.98 -16.47 17.39
C LEU A 365 -9.27 -16.32 18.19
N GLN A 366 -9.72 -15.08 18.33
CA GLN A 366 -11.00 -14.75 18.95
C GLN A 366 -12.07 -14.64 17.87
N THR A 367 -13.28 -15.13 18.15
CA THR A 367 -14.41 -15.01 17.24
C THR A 367 -15.71 -14.74 18.00
N SER A 368 -16.61 -13.96 17.39
CA SER A 368 -17.97 -13.79 17.89
C SER A 368 -18.97 -14.82 17.33
N LEU A 369 -18.51 -15.69 16.42
CA LEU A 369 -19.35 -16.71 15.80
C LEU A 369 -19.59 -17.87 16.79
N PRO A 370 -20.74 -18.55 16.73
CA PRO A 370 -20.99 -19.72 17.57
C PRO A 370 -20.10 -20.90 17.12
N VAL A 371 -19.09 -21.23 17.92
CA VAL A 371 -18.17 -22.34 17.65
C VAL A 371 -18.49 -23.52 18.57
N ARG A 372 -18.67 -24.71 17.98
CA ARG A 372 -18.85 -25.98 18.72
C ARG A 372 -17.53 -26.71 18.92
N GLU A 373 -16.71 -26.73 17.88
CA GLU A 373 -15.41 -27.38 17.84
C GLU A 373 -14.49 -26.64 16.87
N ALA A 374 -13.19 -26.75 17.08
CA ALA A 374 -12.16 -26.26 16.17
C ALA A 374 -11.09 -27.34 16.01
N MET A 375 -10.66 -27.57 14.78
CA MET A 375 -9.65 -28.58 14.44
C MET A 375 -8.65 -28.00 13.45
N LEU A 376 -7.38 -28.38 13.60
CA LEU A 376 -6.39 -28.08 12.56
C LEU A 376 -6.61 -28.97 11.35
N CYS A 377 -6.45 -28.40 10.16
CA CYS A 377 -6.54 -29.11 8.89
C CYS A 377 -5.39 -28.73 7.96
N ASP A 378 -5.13 -29.56 6.96
CA ASP A 378 -4.21 -29.21 5.88
C ASP A 378 -4.85 -28.21 4.89
N LEU A 379 -4.11 -27.83 3.84
CA LEU A 379 -4.58 -26.90 2.81
C LEU A 379 -5.75 -27.46 1.96
N LEU A 380 -6.00 -28.77 2.03
CA LEU A 380 -7.11 -29.46 1.38
C LEU A 380 -8.27 -29.71 2.36
N GLU A 381 -8.27 -29.03 3.51
CA GLU A 381 -9.32 -29.08 4.53
C GLU A 381 -9.45 -30.44 5.21
N ARG A 382 -8.42 -31.29 5.10
CA ARG A 382 -8.41 -32.62 5.75
C ARG A 382 -7.99 -32.44 7.20
N PRO A 383 -8.80 -32.89 8.17
CA PRO A 383 -8.44 -32.77 9.58
C PRO A 383 -7.13 -33.49 9.89
N THR A 384 -6.28 -32.86 10.70
CA THR A 384 -5.09 -33.52 11.23
C THR A 384 -5.50 -34.45 12.39
N ALA A 385 -4.97 -35.66 12.43
CA ALA A 385 -5.36 -36.62 13.46
C ALA A 385 -4.94 -36.13 14.86
N GLY A 386 -5.91 -36.05 15.78
CA GLY A 386 -5.68 -35.65 17.17
C GLY A 386 -5.51 -34.14 17.42
N SER A 387 -5.80 -33.28 16.44
CA SER A 387 -5.58 -31.84 16.54
C SER A 387 -6.87 -31.05 16.84
N CYS A 388 -7.50 -31.32 17.98
CA CYS A 388 -8.54 -30.42 18.49
C CYS A 388 -7.86 -29.17 19.09
N VAL A 389 -8.30 -27.99 18.67
CA VAL A 389 -7.82 -26.72 19.22
C VAL A 389 -8.66 -26.42 20.48
N PRO A 390 -8.02 -26.06 21.61
CA PRO A 390 -8.73 -25.71 22.83
C PRO A 390 -9.62 -24.49 22.60
N LEU A 391 -10.85 -24.58 23.08
CA LEU A 391 -11.80 -23.48 23.08
C LEU A 391 -11.90 -22.91 24.50
N GLU A 392 -11.62 -21.62 24.65
CA GLU A 392 -11.79 -20.91 25.91
C GLU A 392 -12.91 -19.87 25.76
N HIS A 393 -13.92 -19.95 26.62
CA HIS A 393 -14.94 -18.91 26.72
C HIS A 393 -14.41 -17.77 27.58
N LEU A 394 -14.03 -16.68 26.92
CA LEU A 394 -13.73 -15.40 27.60
C LEU A 394 -15.02 -14.84 28.21
N SER A 395 -15.31 -15.26 29.43
CA SER A 395 -16.13 -14.48 30.36
C SER A 395 -15.29 -13.28 30.77
N LEU A 396 -15.81 -12.06 30.74
CA LEU A 396 -15.10 -10.84 31.16
C LEU A 396 -14.48 -10.98 32.56
N CYS A 397 -13.25 -11.50 32.68
CA CYS A 397 -12.34 -11.39 33.83
C CYS A 397 -10.93 -11.92 33.45
N PRO A 398 -9.84 -11.28 33.89
CA PRO A 398 -8.48 -11.60 33.45
C PRO A 398 -7.79 -12.59 34.40
N ALA A 399 -7.36 -13.74 33.91
CA ALA A 399 -6.29 -14.54 34.52
C ALA A 399 -5.60 -15.40 33.44
N PRO A 400 -4.28 -15.65 33.56
CA PRO A 400 -3.44 -16.07 32.45
C PRO A 400 -3.51 -17.58 32.22
N LEU A 401 -3.59 -18.01 30.95
CA LEU A 401 -3.69 -19.42 30.58
C LEU A 401 -2.66 -19.83 29.50
N LEU A 402 -2.30 -21.11 29.57
CA LEU A 402 -1.11 -21.82 29.09
C LEU A 402 -1.07 -22.04 27.56
N PRO A 403 0.12 -22.32 26.98
CA PRO A 403 0.39 -22.15 25.55
C PRO A 403 0.08 -23.40 24.70
N LEU A 404 -0.22 -23.15 23.42
CA LEU A 404 0.03 -24.08 22.32
C LEU A 404 1.09 -23.46 21.40
N GLY A 405 2.25 -24.12 21.30
CA GLY A 405 3.28 -23.76 20.34
C GLY A 405 3.00 -24.42 19.00
N MET A 406 3.16 -23.67 17.91
CA MET A 406 3.32 -24.21 16.57
C MET A 406 4.82 -24.24 16.25
N PRO A 407 5.37 -25.34 15.72
CA PRO A 407 6.77 -25.44 15.29
C PRO A 407 7.08 -24.63 14.04
#